data_AF-A0A935H9Z3-F1
#
_entry.id   AF-A0A935H9Z3-F1
#
_cell.length_a   1.000
_cell.length_b   1.000
_cell.length_c   1.000
_cell.angle_alpha   90.00
_cell.angle_beta   90.00
_cell.angle_gamma   90.00
#
_symmetry.space_group_name_H-M   'P 1'
#
loop_
_entity.id
_entity.type
_entity.pdbx_description
1 polymer ?
#
loop_
_entity_poly.entity_id
_entity_poly.type
_entity_poly.pdbx_seq_one_letter_code
_entity_poly.pdbx_strand_id
1 'polypeptide(L)' 'MTNVQSIEQAITQLPMQDLAEFRSWFAKFDAQAWDTQMESDAAAGKLNVLAAEAVAEYKLGKAREL' A
#
# COMPACT_ATOMS: atom_id res chain seq x y z
N MET A 1 -9.25 -18.72 20.70
CA MET A 1 -8.91 -18.90 19.28
C MET A 1 -9.16 -17.57 18.58
N THR A 2 -8.12 -16.77 18.40
CA THR A 2 -8.13 -15.55 17.57
C THR A 2 -7.82 -15.97 16.14
N ASN A 3 -8.82 -16.53 15.47
CA ASN A 3 -8.79 -16.85 14.05
C ASN A 3 -9.35 -15.64 13.30
N VAL A 4 -8.82 -15.29 12.14
CA VAL A 4 -9.26 -14.15 11.30
C VAL A 4 -10.79 -14.10 11.16
N GLN A 5 -11.44 -15.27 11.11
CA GLN A 5 -12.90 -15.42 11.10
C GLN A 5 -13.64 -14.70 12.23
N SER A 6 -13.09 -14.65 13.45
CA SER A 6 -13.72 -13.92 14.57
C SER A 6 -13.65 -12.41 14.37
N ILE A 7 -12.59 -11.92 13.74
CA ILE A 7 -12.44 -10.50 13.40
C ILE A 7 -13.41 -10.15 12.27
N GLU A 8 -13.52 -10.99 11.25
CA GLU A 8 -14.50 -10.82 10.16
C GLU A 8 -15.94 -10.77 10.69
N GLN A 9 -16.30 -11.68 11.61
CA GLN A 9 -17.60 -11.65 12.27
C GLN A 9 -17.81 -10.37 13.09
N ALA A 10 -16.80 -9.91 13.83
CA ALA A 10 -16.91 -8.66 14.57
C ALA A 10 -17.12 -7.45 13.64
N ILE A 11 -16.39 -7.39 12.52
CA ILE A 11 -16.50 -6.31 11.52
C ILE A 11 -17.89 -6.30 10.86
N THR A 12 -18.46 -7.46 10.56
CA THR A 12 -19.80 -7.55 9.94
C THR A 12 -20.93 -7.11 10.87
N GLN A 13 -20.71 -7.13 12.19
CA GLN A 13 -21.67 -6.67 13.19
C GLN A 13 -21.53 -5.17 13.53
N LEU A 14 -20.54 -4.47 12.95
CA LEU A 14 -20.33 -3.04 13.23
C LEU A 14 -21.47 -2.19 12.62
N PRO A 15 -21.96 -1.17 13.37
CA PRO A 15 -22.77 -0.10 12.80
C PRO A 15 -22.06 0.59 11.62
N MET A 16 -22.83 1.17 10.70
CA MET A 16 -22.26 1.81 9.50
C MET A 16 -21.22 2.91 9.81
N GLN A 17 -21.42 3.66 10.91
CA GLN A 17 -20.49 4.69 11.35
C GLN A 17 -19.15 4.09 11.80
N ASP A 18 -19.19 3.10 12.69
CA ASP A 18 -18.00 2.42 13.20
C ASP A 18 -17.27 1.66 12.10
N LEU A 19 -18.01 1.09 11.13
CA LEU A 19 -17.44 0.46 9.95
C LEU A 19 -16.71 1.48 9.06
N ALA A 20 -17.23 2.70 8.92
CA ALA A 20 -16.57 3.76 8.16
C ALA A 20 -15.28 4.22 8.85
N GLU A 21 -15.30 4.36 10.18
CA GLU A 21 -14.11 4.68 10.98
C GLU A 21 -13.06 3.55 10.88
N PHE A 22 -13.48 2.30 11.03
CA PHE A 22 -12.63 1.13 10.85
C PHE A 22 -11.97 1.12 9.47
N ARG A 23 -12.72 1.37 8.40
CA ARG A 23 -12.15 1.43 7.04
C ARG A 23 -11.12 2.54 6.88
N SER A 24 -11.38 3.72 7.45
CA SER A 24 -10.43 4.85 7.41
C SER A 24 -9.14 4.51 8.15
N TRP A 25 -9.24 3.91 9.32
CA TRP A 25 -8.09 3.47 10.09
C TRP A 25 -7.32 2.33 9.38
N PHE A 26 -8.03 1.31 8.89
CA PHE A 26 -7.43 0.15 8.24
C PHE A 26 -6.67 0.55 6.97
N ALA A 27 -7.19 1.48 6.18
CA ALA A 27 -6.48 2.01 5.02
C ALA A 27 -5.13 2.65 5.40
N LYS A 28 -5.05 3.34 6.53
CA LYS A 28 -3.78 3.92 7.03
C LYS A 28 -2.84 2.83 7.54
N PHE A 29 -3.37 1.84 8.24
CA PHE A 29 -2.60 0.70 8.73
C PHE A 29 -1.97 -0.09 7.56
N ASP A 30 -2.77 -0.39 6.54
CA ASP A 30 -2.33 -1.11 5.34
C ASP A 30 -1.32 -0.27 4.53
N ALA A 31 -1.57 1.05 4.41
CA ALA A 31 -0.61 1.96 3.79
C ALA A 31 0.75 1.96 4.49
N GLN A 32 0.80 1.93 5.83
CA GLN A 32 2.07 1.85 6.58
C GLN A 32 2.81 0.52 6.33
N ALA A 33 2.08 -0.60 6.25
CA ALA A 33 2.66 -1.88 5.92
C ALA A 33 3.21 -1.88 4.48
N TRP A 34 2.47 -1.27 3.56
CA TRP A 34 2.90 -1.07 2.18
C TRP A 34 4.16 -0.21 2.10
N ASP A 35 4.21 0.95 2.79
CA ASP A 35 5.38 1.83 2.81
C ASP A 35 6.63 1.08 3.30
N THR A 36 6.50 0.30 4.38
CA THR A 36 7.60 -0.51 4.92
C THR A 36 8.10 -1.55 3.91
N GLN A 37 7.17 -2.23 3.21
CA GLN A 37 7.51 -3.21 2.19
C GLN A 37 8.19 -2.55 0.98
N MET A 38 7.65 -1.42 0.53
CA MET A 38 8.18 -0.59 -0.55
C MET A 38 9.62 -0.15 -0.27
N GLU A 39 9.89 0.38 0.93
CA GLU A 39 11.23 0.81 1.36
C GLU A 39 12.20 -0.37 1.40
N SER A 40 11.76 -1.51 1.94
CA SER A 40 12.57 -2.74 1.99
C SER A 40 12.92 -3.24 0.58
N ASP A 41 11.94 -3.26 -0.34
CA ASP A 41 12.14 -3.70 -1.71
C ASP A 41 13.01 -2.72 -2.52
N ALA A 42 12.90 -1.43 -2.25
CA ALA A 42 13.79 -0.40 -2.78
C ALA A 42 15.22 -0.61 -2.28
N ALA A 43 15.42 -0.83 -0.98
CA ALA A 43 16.73 -1.09 -0.38
C ALA A 43 17.36 -2.39 -0.89
N ALA A 44 16.54 -3.42 -1.15
CA ALA A 44 16.95 -4.66 -1.78
C ALA A 44 17.26 -4.52 -3.29
N GLY A 45 17.04 -3.35 -3.88
CA GLY A 45 17.32 -3.06 -5.29
C GLY A 45 16.32 -3.68 -6.27
N LYS A 46 15.18 -4.19 -5.81
CA LYS A 46 14.17 -4.82 -6.68
C LYS A 46 13.56 -3.83 -7.67
N LEU A 47 13.54 -2.55 -7.30
CA LEU A 47 12.98 -1.46 -8.11
C LEU A 47 14.01 -0.81 -9.05
N ASN A 48 15.28 -1.25 -9.02
CA ASN A 48 16.36 -0.60 -9.78
C ASN A 48 16.14 -0.68 -11.30
N VAL A 49 15.58 -1.78 -11.80
CA VAL A 49 15.29 -1.96 -13.24
C VAL A 49 14.25 -0.92 -13.69
N LEU A 50 13.15 -0.81 -12.94
CA LEU A 50 12.08 0.15 -13.21
C LEU A 50 12.59 1.60 -13.14
N ALA A 51 13.45 1.90 -12.15
CA ALA A 51 14.06 3.22 -12.03
C ALA A 51 14.98 3.53 -13.24
N ALA A 52 15.77 2.56 -13.69
CA ALA A 52 16.64 2.73 -14.86
C ALA A 52 15.83 2.95 -16.15
N GLU A 53 14.75 2.20 -16.33
CA GLU A 53 13.82 2.36 -17.46
C GLU A 53 13.17 3.75 -17.46
N ALA A 54 12.62 4.18 -16.32
CA ALA A 54 12.00 5.50 -16.20
C ALA A 54 12.99 6.63 -16.54
N VAL A 55 14.23 6.54 -16.07
CA VAL A 55 15.29 7.52 -16.40
C VAL A 55 15.63 7.47 -17.89
N ALA A 56 15.69 6.29 -18.52
CA ALA A 56 15.95 6.17 -19.95
C ALA A 56 14.82 6.79 -20.77
N GLU A 57 13.56 6.54 -20.42
CA GLU A 57 12.40 7.12 -21.12
C GLU A 57 12.31 8.63 -20.98
N TYR A 58 12.62 9.17 -19.80
CA TYR A 58 12.72 10.62 -19.58
C TYR A 58 13.79 11.25 -20.49
N LYS A 59 14.99 10.63 -20.57
CA LYS A 59 16.06 11.08 -21.47
C LYS A 59 15.67 11.00 -22.96
N LEU A 60 14.79 10.08 -23.31
CA LEU A 60 14.24 9.95 -24.66
C LEU A 60 13.09 10.93 -24.95
N GLY A 61 12.73 11.82 -24.01
CA GLY A 61 11.65 12.79 -24.16
C GLY A 61 10.25 12.17 -24.15
N LYS A 62 10.12 10.92 -23.70
CA LYS A 62 8.82 10.22 -23.59
C LYS A 62 8.07 10.57 -22.31
N ALA A 63 8.76 11.14 -21.33
CA ALA A 63 8.19 11.64 -20.09
C ALA A 63 8.59 13.11 -19.89
N ARG A 64 7.76 13.85 -19.16
CA ARG A 64 7.97 15.27 -18.82
C ARG A 64 7.63 15.51 -17.36
N GLU A 65 8.16 16.59 -16.81
CA GLU A 65 7.75 17.12 -15.51
C GLU A 65 6.25 17.46 -15.51
N LEU A 66 5.62 17.33 -14.35
CA LEU A 66 4.20 17.60 -14.14
C LEU A 66 3.89 19.09 -14.20
#